data_AF-W7WDU9-F1
#
_entry.id   AF-W7WDU9-F1
#
_cell.length_a   1.000
_cell.length_b   1.000
_cell.length_c   1.000
_cell.angle_alpha   90.00
_cell.angle_beta   90.00
_cell.angle_gamma   90.00
#
_symmetry.space_group_name_H-M   'P 1'
#
loop_
_entity.id
_entity.type
_entity.pdbx_description
1 polymer ?
#
loop_
_entity_poly.entity_id
_entity_poly.type
_entity_poly.pdbx_seq_one_letter_code
_entity_poly.pdbx_strand_id
1 'polypeptide(L)'
;MRKFLDELYNKSGGKSEGLSGLSDAEITEMATNLAQGVPFATPVFDGATEEEIRAMMHLAYPDEIAAAKGLNATRTQATLHDGRTGDAFERPVTVGYMHVLKLHHLVDDKMHARSTGPYSLVTQQPLGGKAQFGGQRFGEMEVWALEAYGASYVLQEMLTVKSDDVNGRTKVYESIVKGEHAIEAGMPESFNVLVKEIRSLGIDIELERN
;
A
#
# COMPACT_ATOMS: atom_id res chain seq x y z
N MET A 1 -9.46 -15.22 42.16
CA MET A 1 -8.45 -14.43 41.43
C MET A 1 -7.06 -15.07 41.51
N ARG A 2 -6.40 -15.12 42.68
CA ARG A 2 -5.05 -15.69 42.83
C ARG A 2 -4.91 -17.12 42.27
N LYS A 3 -5.88 -18.01 42.53
CA LYS A 3 -5.91 -19.38 41.99
C LYS A 3 -5.92 -19.44 40.46
N PHE A 4 -6.66 -18.55 39.81
CA PHE A 4 -6.76 -18.51 38.35
C PHE A 4 -5.46 -17.95 37.73
N LEU A 5 -4.87 -16.94 38.36
CA LEU A 5 -3.57 -16.41 37.94
C LEU A 5 -2.45 -17.44 38.11
N ASP A 6 -2.48 -18.24 39.18
CA ASP A 6 -1.55 -19.35 39.38
C ASP A 6 -1.70 -20.42 38.28
N GLU A 7 -2.92 -20.75 37.89
CA GLU A 7 -3.18 -21.67 36.77
C GLU A 7 -2.68 -21.09 35.43
N LEU A 8 -2.92 -19.80 35.20
CA LEU A 8 -2.47 -19.08 34.00
C LEU A 8 -0.93 -19.05 33.87
N TYR A 9 -0.22 -18.64 34.93
CA TYR A 9 1.23 -18.44 34.87
C TYR A 9 2.05 -19.71 35.14
N ASN A 10 1.58 -20.61 36.02
CA ASN A 10 2.42 -21.71 36.52
C ASN A 10 2.04 -23.10 36.00
N LYS A 11 0.85 -23.28 35.39
CA LYS A 11 0.37 -24.60 34.94
C LYS A 11 0.29 -24.78 33.43
N SER A 12 0.50 -23.71 32.67
CA SER A 12 0.24 -23.70 31.23
C SER A 12 1.52 -23.73 30.37
N GLY A 13 2.67 -24.06 30.97
CA GLY A 13 3.99 -24.11 30.33
C GLY A 13 4.86 -22.89 30.61
N GLY A 14 6.15 -22.95 30.28
CA GLY A 14 7.10 -21.85 30.48
C GLY A 14 7.71 -21.73 31.89
N LYS A 15 8.14 -20.51 32.23
CA LYS A 15 8.81 -20.20 33.51
C LYS A 15 7.79 -19.99 34.62
N SER A 16 7.98 -20.65 35.75
CA SER A 16 7.14 -20.45 36.93
C SER A 16 7.40 -19.09 37.59
N GLU A 17 6.32 -18.38 37.89
CA GLU A 17 6.31 -17.06 38.50
C GLU A 17 5.87 -17.11 39.97
N GLY A 18 6.56 -16.34 40.81
CA GLY A 18 6.39 -16.32 42.27
C GLY A 18 5.19 -15.49 42.75
N LEU A 19 3.97 -15.88 42.38
CA LEU A 19 2.75 -15.14 42.75
C LEU A 19 2.46 -15.09 44.26
N SER A 20 3.10 -15.92 45.08
CA SER A 20 2.93 -15.94 46.54
C SER A 20 3.54 -14.73 47.25
N GLY A 21 4.48 -14.03 46.62
CA GLY A 21 5.12 -12.84 47.18
C GLY A 21 4.29 -11.55 47.05
N LEU A 22 3.22 -11.57 46.25
CA LEU A 22 2.38 -10.40 45.99
C LEU A 22 1.28 -10.24 47.04
N SER A 23 1.06 -9.01 47.48
CA SER A 23 -0.09 -8.61 48.31
C SER A 23 -1.40 -8.66 47.51
N ASP A 24 -2.53 -8.68 48.21
CA ASP A 24 -3.85 -8.74 47.56
C ASP A 24 -4.19 -7.46 46.79
N ALA A 25 -3.64 -6.32 47.21
CA ALA A 25 -3.76 -5.06 46.48
C ALA A 25 -3.02 -5.13 45.14
N GLU A 26 -1.78 -5.62 45.14
CA GLU A 26 -0.96 -5.79 43.92
C GLU A 26 -1.58 -6.82 42.96
N ILE A 27 -2.17 -7.90 43.47
CA ILE A 27 -2.89 -8.85 42.62
C ILE A 27 -4.12 -8.23 41.96
N THR A 28 -4.83 -7.37 42.67
CA THR A 28 -6.02 -6.69 42.12
C THR A 28 -5.63 -5.68 41.06
N GLU A 29 -4.55 -4.93 41.27
CA GLU A 29 -3.97 -4.03 40.27
C GLU A 29 -3.50 -4.81 39.03
N MET A 30 -2.75 -5.89 39.22
CA MET A 30 -2.30 -6.76 38.13
C MET A 30 -3.48 -7.32 37.33
N ALA A 31 -4.52 -7.83 38.00
CA ALA A 31 -5.72 -8.33 37.32
C ALA A 31 -6.43 -7.24 36.52
N THR A 32 -6.42 -5.99 36.99
CA THR A 32 -6.98 -4.84 36.28
C THR A 32 -6.19 -4.56 35.00
N ASN A 33 -4.85 -4.60 35.06
CA ASN A 33 -3.98 -4.39 33.90
C ASN A 33 -4.12 -5.52 32.86
N LEU A 34 -4.32 -6.76 33.31
CA LEU A 34 -4.48 -7.93 32.44
C LEU A 34 -5.89 -8.06 31.82
N ALA A 35 -6.85 -7.23 32.23
CA ALA A 35 -8.24 -7.33 31.77
C ALA A 35 -8.40 -7.13 30.26
N GLN A 36 -7.52 -6.35 29.62
CA GLN A 36 -7.53 -6.12 28.17
C GLN A 36 -6.88 -7.24 27.36
N GLY A 37 -6.14 -8.14 28.01
CA GLY A 37 -5.39 -9.21 27.39
C GLY A 37 -4.11 -9.49 28.16
N VAL A 38 -3.79 -10.78 28.31
CA VAL A 38 -2.54 -11.21 28.95
C VAL A 38 -1.41 -11.09 27.92
N PRO A 39 -0.34 -10.34 28.21
CA PRO A 39 0.82 -10.27 27.32
C PRO A 39 1.61 -11.58 27.42
N PHE A 40 1.99 -12.13 26.26
CA PHE A 40 2.82 -13.32 26.16
C PHE A 40 4.19 -12.96 25.57
N ALA A 41 5.22 -13.69 25.99
CA ALA A 41 6.55 -13.58 25.43
C ALA A 41 6.96 -14.93 24.84
N THR A 42 7.25 -14.97 23.53
CA THR A 42 7.74 -16.16 22.84
C THR A 42 9.11 -15.84 22.23
N PRO A 43 10.22 -16.29 22.83
CA PRO A 43 11.56 -16.15 22.27
C PRO A 43 11.68 -16.75 20.86
N VAL A 44 12.61 -16.22 20.05
CA VAL A 44 12.78 -16.58 18.62
C VAL A 44 13.11 -18.07 18.42
N PHE A 45 13.85 -18.69 19.35
CA PHE A 45 14.33 -20.07 19.24
C PHE A 45 13.86 -20.99 20.38
N ASP A 46 13.08 -20.46 21.31
CA ASP A 46 12.53 -21.17 22.48
C ASP A 46 11.10 -20.67 22.70
N GLY A 47 10.29 -20.77 21.65
CA GLY A 47 8.93 -20.25 21.60
C GLY A 47 7.90 -21.22 22.16
N ALA A 48 6.67 -20.74 22.32
CA ALA A 48 5.57 -21.58 22.77
C ALA A 48 5.30 -22.72 21.78
N THR A 49 5.16 -23.94 22.31
CA THR A 49 4.78 -25.13 21.54
C THR A 49 3.28 -25.13 21.23
N GLU A 50 2.86 -25.94 20.25
CA GLU A 50 1.45 -26.05 19.89
C GLU A 50 0.59 -26.60 21.04
N GLU A 51 1.14 -27.51 21.84
CA GLU A 51 0.45 -28.08 23.02
C GLU A 51 0.19 -27.02 24.09
N GLU A 52 1.16 -26.14 24.36
CA GLU A 52 1.02 -25.02 25.28
C GLU A 52 -0.02 -24.01 24.77
N ILE A 53 -0.01 -23.70 23.47
CA ILE A 53 -1.02 -22.83 22.85
C ILE A 53 -2.42 -23.44 23.00
N ARG A 54 -2.58 -24.73 22.74
CA ARG A 54 -3.87 -25.43 22.91
C ARG A 54 -4.32 -25.41 24.36
N ALA A 55 -3.43 -25.70 25.32
CA ALA A 55 -3.74 -25.64 26.75
C ALA A 55 -4.22 -24.24 27.17
N MET A 56 -3.55 -23.19 26.68
CA MET A 56 -3.95 -21.80 26.92
C MET A 56 -5.30 -21.44 26.29
N MET A 57 -5.59 -21.92 25.08
CA MET A 57 -6.92 -21.77 24.48
C MET A 57 -7.98 -22.52 25.29
N HIS A 58 -7.62 -23.65 25.90
CA HIS A 58 -8.51 -24.39 26.79
C HIS A 58 -8.81 -23.64 28.10
N LEU A 59 -7.84 -22.90 28.62
CA LEU A 59 -8.03 -22.05 29.80
C LEU A 59 -8.84 -20.79 29.48
N ALA A 60 -8.58 -20.17 28.32
CA ALA A 60 -9.21 -18.92 27.91
C ALA A 60 -10.70 -19.08 27.54
N TYR A 61 -11.08 -20.20 26.95
CA TYR A 61 -12.45 -20.43 26.45
C TYR A 61 -13.06 -21.73 26.98
N PRO A 62 -13.46 -21.83 28.27
CA PRO A 62 -14.14 -23.01 28.82
C PRO A 62 -15.30 -23.51 27.94
N ASP A 63 -15.68 -24.78 28.07
CA ASP A 63 -16.61 -25.44 27.12
C ASP A 63 -17.92 -24.69 26.90
N GLU A 64 -18.46 -24.05 27.95
CA GLU A 64 -19.66 -23.19 27.86
C GLU A 64 -19.44 -22.00 26.91
N ILE A 65 -18.29 -21.34 27.01
CA ILE A 65 -17.92 -20.19 26.18
C ILE A 65 -17.58 -20.64 24.76
N ALA A 66 -16.88 -21.77 24.62
CA ALA A 66 -16.55 -22.35 23.32
C ALA A 66 -17.81 -22.71 22.53
N ALA A 67 -18.80 -23.33 23.17
CA ALA A 67 -20.10 -23.64 22.56
C ALA A 67 -20.86 -22.36 22.17
N ALA A 68 -20.93 -21.37 23.07
CA ALA A 68 -21.59 -20.09 22.79
C ALA A 68 -20.95 -19.31 21.63
N LYS A 69 -19.63 -19.42 21.46
CA LYS A 69 -18.86 -18.76 20.37
C LYS A 69 -18.72 -19.61 19.11
N GLY A 70 -19.29 -20.82 19.07
CA GLY A 70 -19.17 -21.73 17.93
C GLY A 70 -17.73 -22.13 17.61
N LEU A 71 -16.89 -22.27 18.65
CA LEU A 71 -15.49 -22.68 18.50
C LEU A 71 -15.37 -24.18 18.21
N ASN A 72 -14.34 -24.55 17.45
CA ASN A 72 -14.00 -25.96 17.18
C ASN A 72 -13.36 -26.63 18.41
N ALA A 73 -13.12 -27.95 18.34
CA ALA A 73 -12.55 -28.73 19.44
C ALA A 73 -11.19 -28.19 19.94
N THR A 74 -10.37 -27.64 19.04
CA THR A 74 -9.07 -27.05 19.36
C THR A 74 -9.16 -25.57 19.78
N ARG A 75 -10.35 -24.98 19.74
CA ARG A 75 -10.65 -23.58 20.10
C ARG A 75 -9.87 -22.53 19.29
N THR A 76 -9.40 -22.90 18.10
CA THR A 76 -8.61 -22.04 17.18
C THR A 76 -9.44 -21.50 16.02
N GLN A 77 -10.59 -22.10 15.74
CA GLN A 77 -11.48 -21.68 14.66
C GLN A 77 -12.91 -21.50 15.19
N ALA A 78 -13.63 -20.56 14.60
CA ALA A 78 -15.01 -20.23 14.95
C ALA A 78 -15.93 -20.34 13.72
N THR A 79 -17.19 -20.68 13.94
CA THR A 79 -18.24 -20.49 12.93
C THR A 79 -18.60 -19.01 12.87
N LEU A 80 -18.28 -18.37 11.75
CA LEU A 80 -18.60 -16.97 11.50
C LEU A 80 -19.89 -16.84 10.67
N HIS A 81 -20.49 -15.64 10.69
CA HIS A 81 -21.67 -15.31 9.90
C HIS A 81 -21.39 -14.11 8.99
N ASP A 82 -21.93 -14.09 7.77
CA ASP A 82 -21.82 -12.93 6.87
C ASP A 82 -22.63 -11.77 7.47
N GLY A 83 -21.97 -10.64 7.72
CA GLY A 83 -22.60 -9.45 8.28
C GLY A 83 -23.65 -8.78 7.36
N ARG A 84 -23.73 -9.19 6.08
CA ARG A 84 -24.72 -8.69 5.11
C ARG A 84 -25.97 -9.57 5.04
N THR A 85 -25.83 -10.89 5.06
CA THR A 85 -26.98 -11.83 4.90
C THR A 85 -27.42 -12.48 6.21
N GLY A 86 -26.51 -12.65 7.16
CA GLY A 86 -26.74 -13.38 8.41
C GLY A 86 -26.45 -14.89 8.33
N ASP A 87 -26.18 -15.41 7.13
CA ASP A 87 -25.90 -16.83 6.93
C ASP A 87 -24.54 -17.22 7.51
N ALA A 88 -24.43 -18.46 8.00
CA ALA A 88 -23.17 -19.00 8.46
C ALA A 88 -22.24 -19.32 7.28
N PHE A 89 -20.93 -19.11 7.45
CA PHE A 89 -19.95 -19.60 6.48
C PHE A 89 -19.92 -21.14 6.45
N GLU A 90 -19.71 -21.71 5.26
CA GLU A 90 -19.71 -23.18 5.06
C GLU A 90 -18.63 -23.92 5.86
N ARG A 91 -17.53 -23.23 6.18
CA ARG A 91 -16.38 -23.80 6.89
C ARG A 91 -15.98 -22.91 8.06
N PRO A 92 -15.49 -23.49 9.17
CA PRO A 92 -14.99 -22.72 10.30
C PRO A 92 -13.76 -21.90 9.89
N VAL A 93 -13.66 -20.69 10.44
CA VAL A 93 -12.62 -19.71 10.09
C VAL A 93 -11.69 -19.51 11.29
N THR A 94 -10.39 -19.46 11.04
CA THR A 94 -9.39 -19.13 12.06
C THR A 94 -9.53 -17.66 12.44
N VAL A 95 -9.78 -17.40 13.72
CA VAL A 95 -9.92 -16.04 14.27
C VAL A 95 -8.94 -15.89 15.42
N GLY A 96 -8.29 -14.73 15.52
CA GLY A 96 -7.34 -14.45 16.59
C GLY A 96 -6.86 -13.01 16.56
N TYR A 97 -5.98 -12.70 17.51
CA TYR A 97 -5.34 -11.39 17.63
C TYR A 97 -3.98 -11.43 16.96
N MET A 98 -3.84 -10.68 15.87
CA MET A 98 -2.55 -10.47 15.19
C MET A 98 -2.08 -9.04 15.47
N HIS A 99 -0.81 -8.90 15.83
CA HIS A 99 -0.20 -7.57 15.92
C HIS A 99 0.10 -7.05 14.52
N VAL A 100 -0.57 -5.98 14.11
CA VAL A 100 -0.43 -5.38 12.78
C VAL A 100 0.25 -4.03 12.89
N LEU A 101 1.24 -3.78 12.02
CA LEU A 101 1.91 -2.50 11.90
C LEU A 101 1.39 -1.72 10.70
N LYS A 102 1.14 -0.42 10.90
CA LYS A 102 0.89 0.52 9.81
C LYS A 102 2.22 1.05 9.31
N LEU A 103 2.59 0.72 8.07
CA LEU A 103 3.80 1.25 7.44
C LEU A 103 3.65 2.73 7.10
N HIS A 104 4.77 3.43 6.98
CA HIS A 104 4.84 4.85 6.59
C HIS A 104 4.37 5.11 5.13
N HIS A 105 4.01 4.07 4.37
CA HIS A 105 3.56 4.20 2.99
C HIS A 105 2.09 4.65 2.92
N LEU A 106 1.85 5.91 3.23
CA LEU A 106 0.52 6.51 3.18
C LEU A 106 0.11 6.85 1.74
N VAL A 107 -1.16 6.62 1.42
CA VAL A 107 -1.72 6.93 0.09
C VAL A 107 -1.71 8.43 -0.18
N ASP A 108 -1.98 9.25 0.83
CA ASP A 108 -2.01 10.71 0.73
C ASP A 108 -0.65 11.29 0.28
N ASP A 109 0.44 10.66 0.72
CA ASP A 109 1.80 11.05 0.32
C ASP A 109 2.09 10.65 -1.13
N LYS A 110 1.46 9.58 -1.63
CA LYS A 110 1.68 9.03 -2.97
C LYS A 110 0.76 9.61 -4.04
N MET A 111 -0.40 10.14 -3.66
CA MET A 111 -1.34 10.74 -4.61
C MET A 111 -0.69 11.98 -5.26
N HIS A 112 -0.66 12.00 -6.58
CA HIS A 112 -0.12 13.10 -7.38
C HIS A 112 -0.82 13.16 -8.74
N ALA A 113 -1.30 14.34 -9.10
CA ALA A 113 -1.96 14.60 -10.38
C ALA A 113 -1.50 15.95 -10.95
N ARG A 114 -1.43 16.03 -12.26
CA ARG A 114 -1.00 17.22 -13.00
C ARG A 114 -1.84 17.36 -14.26
N SER A 115 -2.32 18.58 -14.52
CA SER A 115 -2.89 18.99 -15.81
C SER A 115 -1.85 19.81 -16.60
N THR A 116 -1.54 21.01 -16.11
CA THR A 116 -0.46 21.88 -16.58
C THR A 116 0.44 22.28 -15.42
N GLY A 117 1.63 22.81 -15.69
CA GLY A 117 2.59 23.13 -14.64
C GLY A 117 3.90 23.68 -15.20
N PRO A 118 4.96 23.76 -14.38
CA PRO A 118 6.26 24.24 -14.83
C PRO A 118 6.94 23.26 -15.79
N TYR A 119 7.81 23.82 -16.64
CA TYR A 119 8.58 23.12 -17.66
C TYR A 119 10.07 23.43 -17.51
N SER A 120 10.92 22.51 -17.96
CA SER A 120 12.36 22.67 -18.03
C SER A 120 12.73 23.79 -18.99
N LEU A 121 13.70 24.62 -18.63
CA LEU A 121 14.18 25.71 -19.50
C LEU A 121 14.89 25.19 -20.75
N VAL A 122 15.60 24.06 -20.65
CA VAL A 122 16.41 23.51 -21.75
C VAL A 122 15.57 22.64 -22.68
N THR A 123 14.94 21.60 -22.13
CA THR A 123 14.22 20.60 -22.93
C THR A 123 12.76 20.95 -23.17
N GLN A 124 12.22 21.99 -22.52
CA GLN A 124 10.81 22.36 -22.56
C GLN A 124 9.83 21.26 -22.10
N GLN A 125 10.32 20.17 -21.53
CA GLN A 125 9.51 19.07 -20.97
C GLN A 125 8.96 19.40 -19.57
N PRO A 126 7.83 18.80 -19.17
CA PRO A 126 7.34 18.84 -17.80
C PRO A 126 8.43 18.53 -16.77
N LEU A 127 8.53 19.30 -15.68
CA LEU A 127 9.42 18.95 -14.57
C LEU A 127 9.08 17.58 -13.96
N GLY A 128 10.02 16.97 -13.24
CA GLY A 128 9.82 15.68 -12.56
C GLY A 128 9.49 15.83 -11.07
N GLY A 129 8.71 14.88 -10.53
CA GLY A 129 8.47 14.73 -9.10
C GLY A 129 7.31 15.56 -8.53
N LYS A 130 6.69 15.05 -7.46
CA LYS A 130 5.51 15.66 -6.80
C LYS A 130 5.79 17.09 -6.30
N ALA A 131 6.99 17.34 -5.77
CA ALA A 131 7.37 18.65 -5.22
C ALA A 131 7.39 19.79 -6.26
N GLN A 132 7.61 19.47 -7.54
CA GLN A 132 7.67 20.44 -8.64
C GLN A 132 6.41 20.41 -9.50
N PHE A 133 5.32 19.82 -8.98
CA PHE A 133 4.12 19.51 -9.76
C PHE A 133 4.46 18.82 -11.08
N GLY A 134 5.36 17.84 -11.01
CA GLY A 134 5.96 17.22 -12.18
C GLY A 134 5.04 16.30 -12.96
N GLY A 135 5.34 16.07 -14.23
CA GLY A 135 4.65 15.09 -15.07
C GLY A 135 5.12 13.67 -14.80
N GLN A 136 4.33 12.68 -15.24
CA GLN A 136 4.74 11.30 -15.28
C GLN A 136 5.71 11.08 -16.44
N ARG A 137 6.73 10.24 -16.21
CA ARG A 137 7.61 9.81 -17.29
C ARG A 137 6.86 8.80 -18.15
N PHE A 138 6.71 9.13 -19.42
CA PHE A 138 6.26 8.20 -20.46
C PHE A 138 7.51 7.72 -21.20
N GLY A 139 7.92 6.48 -20.97
CA GLY A 139 9.17 5.91 -21.45
C GLY A 139 9.00 5.07 -22.71
N GLU A 140 10.12 4.49 -23.15
CA GLU A 140 10.20 3.64 -24.35
C GLU A 140 9.26 2.44 -24.27
N MET A 141 9.14 1.80 -23.11
CA MET A 141 8.25 0.64 -22.93
C MET A 141 6.77 1.03 -23.07
N GLU A 142 6.38 2.23 -22.59
CA GLU A 142 5.02 2.72 -22.77
C GLU A 142 4.73 3.15 -24.22
N VAL A 143 5.74 3.63 -24.93
CA VAL A 143 5.66 3.91 -26.38
C VAL A 143 5.38 2.61 -27.14
N TRP A 144 6.14 1.54 -26.91
CA TRP A 144 5.92 0.24 -27.55
C TRP A 144 4.50 -0.30 -27.32
N ALA A 145 3.95 -0.07 -26.12
CA ALA A 145 2.58 -0.46 -25.82
C ALA A 145 1.58 0.24 -26.76
N LEU A 146 1.72 1.56 -26.98
CA LEU A 146 0.83 2.29 -27.89
C LEU A 146 1.04 1.92 -29.36
N GLU A 147 2.28 1.66 -29.77
CA GLU A 147 2.62 1.20 -31.11
C GLU A 147 1.97 -0.16 -31.42
N ALA A 148 2.00 -1.10 -30.47
CA ALA A 148 1.38 -2.42 -30.62
C ALA A 148 -0.14 -2.35 -30.84
N TYR A 149 -0.81 -1.35 -30.24
CA TYR A 149 -2.25 -1.10 -30.47
C TYR A 149 -2.53 -0.30 -31.75
N GLY A 150 -1.52 0.23 -32.43
CA GLY A 150 -1.71 1.13 -33.56
C GLY A 150 -2.29 2.50 -33.18
N ALA A 151 -2.12 2.93 -31.92
CA ALA A 151 -2.67 4.18 -31.40
C ALA A 151 -1.81 5.41 -31.77
N SER A 152 -1.62 5.63 -33.07
CA SER A 152 -0.70 6.65 -33.62
C SER A 152 -1.01 8.08 -33.16
N TYR A 153 -2.29 8.49 -33.14
CA TYR A 153 -2.69 9.83 -32.69
C TYR A 153 -2.41 10.04 -31.19
N VAL A 154 -2.70 9.04 -30.36
CA VAL A 154 -2.43 9.10 -28.90
C VAL A 154 -0.92 9.20 -28.66
N LEU A 155 -0.14 8.41 -29.38
CA LEU A 155 1.31 8.47 -29.29
C LEU A 155 1.86 9.83 -29.73
N GLN A 156 1.36 10.37 -30.85
CA GLN A 156 1.74 11.69 -31.34
C GLN A 156 1.42 12.77 -30.30
N GLU A 157 0.24 12.73 -29.68
CA GLU A 157 -0.13 13.66 -28.61
C GLU A 157 0.83 13.61 -27.42
N MET A 158 1.15 12.39 -26.95
CA MET A 158 2.04 12.17 -25.80
C MET A 158 3.46 12.69 -26.06
N LEU A 159 3.97 12.51 -27.29
CA LEU A 159 5.32 12.91 -27.67
C LEU A 159 5.45 14.39 -28.07
N THR A 160 4.35 15.08 -28.36
CA THR A 160 4.36 16.47 -28.85
C THR A 160 3.65 17.42 -27.88
N VAL A 161 2.35 17.64 -28.07
CA VAL A 161 1.54 18.67 -27.39
C VAL A 161 1.36 18.43 -25.89
N LYS A 162 1.56 17.21 -25.39
CA LYS A 162 1.56 16.89 -23.95
C LYS A 162 2.95 16.91 -23.32
N SER A 163 4.00 17.13 -24.11
CA SER A 163 5.39 17.13 -23.69
C SER A 163 6.06 18.49 -23.99
N ASP A 164 6.74 18.62 -25.12
CA ASP A 164 7.73 19.66 -25.40
C ASP A 164 7.44 20.49 -26.66
N ASP A 165 6.29 20.30 -27.32
CA ASP A 165 5.81 21.26 -28.33
C ASP A 165 5.23 22.50 -27.65
N VAL A 166 6.05 23.55 -27.53
CA VAL A 166 5.72 24.81 -26.84
C VAL A 166 4.51 25.52 -27.47
N ASN A 167 4.42 25.50 -28.79
CA ASN A 167 3.34 26.17 -29.52
C ASN A 167 2.07 25.29 -29.52
N GLY A 168 2.23 24.00 -29.80
CA GLY A 168 1.14 23.03 -29.85
C GLY A 168 0.42 22.88 -28.52
N ARG A 169 1.15 22.83 -27.39
CA ARG A 169 0.52 22.70 -26.05
C ARG A 169 -0.38 23.89 -25.70
N THR A 170 0.03 25.10 -26.10
CA THR A 170 -0.74 26.34 -25.83
C THR A 170 -2.02 26.34 -26.67
N LYS A 171 -1.91 26.01 -27.96
CA LYS A 171 -3.06 25.90 -28.86
C LYS A 171 -4.05 24.83 -28.42
N VAL A 172 -3.56 23.66 -28.01
CA VAL A 172 -4.42 22.56 -27.54
C VAL A 172 -5.15 22.97 -26.26
N TYR A 173 -4.48 23.65 -25.34
CA TYR A 173 -5.13 24.17 -24.13
C TYR A 173 -6.26 25.16 -24.48
N GLU A 174 -6.00 26.12 -25.37
CA GLU A 174 -7.02 27.07 -25.83
C GLU A 174 -8.19 26.39 -26.54
N SER A 175 -7.91 25.39 -27.37
CA SER A 175 -8.93 24.63 -28.11
C SER A 175 -9.84 23.86 -27.15
N ILE A 176 -9.25 23.17 -26.16
CA ILE A 176 -10.02 22.47 -25.12
C ILE A 176 -10.94 23.43 -24.35
N VAL A 177 -10.45 24.64 -24.02
CA VAL A 177 -11.27 25.66 -23.34
C VAL A 177 -12.43 26.15 -24.22
N LYS A 178 -12.22 26.22 -25.54
CA LYS A 178 -13.27 26.58 -26.52
C LYS A 178 -14.24 25.45 -26.84
N GLY A 179 -13.98 24.22 -26.36
CA GLY A 179 -14.76 23.02 -26.70
C GLY A 179 -14.43 22.44 -28.08
N GLU A 180 -13.32 22.88 -28.68
CA GLU A 180 -12.79 22.36 -29.94
C GLU A 180 -11.69 21.33 -29.65
N HIS A 181 -11.79 20.13 -30.22
CA HIS A 181 -10.81 19.05 -30.02
C HIS A 181 -9.88 18.90 -31.23
N ALA A 182 -9.40 20.02 -31.77
CA ALA A 182 -8.40 20.02 -32.83
C ALA A 182 -6.99 19.93 -32.22
N ILE A 183 -6.15 19.06 -32.79
CA ILE A 183 -4.77 18.86 -32.36
C ILE A 183 -3.85 19.17 -33.53
N GLU A 184 -3.13 20.27 -33.42
CA GLU A 184 -2.07 20.64 -34.35
C GLU A 184 -0.73 20.32 -33.68
N ALA A 185 -0.15 19.17 -34.02
CA ALA A 185 1.17 18.77 -33.56
C ALA A 185 2.26 19.40 -34.45
N GLY A 186 3.17 20.15 -33.82
CA GLY A 186 4.38 20.67 -34.44
C GLY A 186 5.59 19.76 -34.21
N MET A 187 6.77 20.36 -34.29
CA MET A 187 8.04 19.67 -34.04
C MET A 187 8.39 19.74 -32.54
N PRO A 188 8.72 18.61 -31.90
CA PRO A 188 9.23 18.56 -30.52
C PRO A 188 10.46 19.44 -30.33
N GLU A 189 10.54 20.17 -29.21
CA GLU A 189 11.74 20.97 -28.92
C GLU A 189 12.96 20.07 -28.64
N SER A 190 12.76 18.86 -28.11
CA SER A 190 13.86 17.88 -27.97
C SER A 190 14.55 17.55 -29.29
N PHE A 191 13.80 17.47 -30.40
CA PHE A 191 14.37 17.26 -31.73
C PHE A 191 15.13 18.49 -32.22
N ASN A 192 14.61 19.70 -31.97
CA ASN A 192 15.32 20.95 -32.28
C ASN A 192 16.65 21.07 -31.52
N VAL A 193 16.66 20.68 -30.24
CA VAL A 193 17.88 20.64 -29.41
C VAL A 193 18.88 19.65 -30.02
N LEU A 194 18.45 18.43 -30.37
CA LEU A 194 19.30 17.43 -31.01
C LEU A 194 19.95 17.96 -32.31
N VAL A 195 19.17 18.59 -33.19
CA VAL A 195 19.67 19.17 -34.45
C VAL A 195 20.75 20.23 -34.19
N LYS A 196 20.53 21.10 -33.19
CA LYS A 196 21.51 22.14 -32.81
C LYS A 196 22.77 21.53 -32.19
N GLU A 197 22.63 20.49 -31.38
CA GLU A 197 23.76 19.78 -30.77
C GLU A 197 24.63 19.09 -31.85
N ILE A 198 24.01 18.44 -32.85
CA ILE A 198 24.75 17.84 -33.97
C ILE A 198 25.50 18.91 -34.78
N ARG A 199 24.84 20.03 -35.11
CA ARG A 199 25.47 21.16 -35.82
C ARG A 199 26.64 21.77 -35.05
N SER A 200 26.58 21.77 -33.72
CA SER A 200 27.67 22.27 -32.88
C SER A 200 28.97 21.45 -33.02
N LEU A 201 28.88 20.20 -33.46
CA LEU A 201 30.03 19.33 -33.75
C LEU A 201 30.65 19.60 -35.12
N GLY A 202 30.09 20.52 -35.91
CA GLY A 202 30.50 20.78 -37.29
C GLY A 202 29.92 19.78 -38.30
N ILE A 203 28.90 19.01 -37.90
CA ILE A 203 28.16 18.10 -38.79
C ILE A 203 26.92 18.84 -39.30
N ASP A 204 26.80 18.99 -40.61
CA ASP A 204 25.62 19.61 -41.21
C ASP A 204 24.46 18.61 -41.32
N ILE A 205 23.30 19.03 -40.85
CA ILE A 205 22.05 18.26 -40.89
C ILE A 205 20.93 19.24 -41.23
N GLU A 206 20.19 18.95 -42.28
CA GLU A 206 19.09 19.77 -42.77
C GLU A 206 17.85 18.92 -43.00
N LEU A 207 16.68 19.55 -42.89
CA LEU A 207 15.42 18.94 -43.26
C LEU A 207 15.21 19.16 -44.76
N GLU A 208 15.21 18.09 -45.53
CA GLU A 208 14.88 18.15 -46.94
C GLU A 208 13.42 18.61 -47.10
N ARG A 209 13.21 19.68 -47.88
CA ARG A 209 11.87 20.16 -48.18
C ARG A 209 11.29 19.35 -49.32
N ASN A 210 10.18 18.67 -49.05
CA ASN A 210 9.29 18.14 -50.08
C ASN A 210 8.46 19.25 -50.73
#